data_AF-A0A832T5P4-F1
#
_entry.id   AF-A0A832T5P4-F1
#
_cell.length_a   1.000
_cell.length_b   1.000
_cell.length_c   1.000
_cell.angle_alpha   90.00
_cell.angle_beta   90.00
_cell.angle_gamma   90.00
#
_symmetry.space_group_name_H-M   'P 1'
#
loop_
_entity.id
_entity.type
_entity.pdbx_description
1 polymer ?
#
loop_
_entity_poly.entity_id
_entity_poly.type
_entity_poly.pdbx_seq_one_letter_code
_entity_poly.pdbx_strand_id
1 'polypeptide(L)'
;MKLESARVSSREDSELLSFVKSLGIEVNEKALPIIGRYYIRILDVEYTSESWDGLREIINKLRKTYIVMPAYNEEKTIGSVLDSLLKVFKPNNIIVVDDGSKDKTREIAKSKGVHVISHIINRGLGGALGTGIYYALMRGAEIIVTFDADGQHLLEDALKVIKPVVEGRADLAIGSRFKGDIGQMPLVKRIGNIVLNTITAVFAMRYVTDSQSGLRAFSRACASKIKITCDGYAVSSEIIVEASRGKCKIVEVPIKAVYTEYSMKKGTNVMEGIKIAINLLLDIFRR
;
A
#
# COMPACT_ATOMS: atom_id res chain seq x y z
N MET A 1 1.82 -20.50 30.90
CA MET A 1 1.46 -21.90 30.64
C MET A 1 1.86 -22.21 29.21
N LYS A 2 2.74 -23.20 28.98
CA LYS A 2 3.28 -23.56 27.66
C LYS A 2 2.17 -24.02 26.73
N LEU A 3 2.10 -23.45 25.52
CA LEU A 3 1.28 -23.92 24.40
C LEU A 3 1.93 -25.18 23.79
N GLU A 4 1.80 -26.30 24.48
CA GLU A 4 1.76 -27.63 23.86
C GLU A 4 0.37 -28.19 24.15
N SER A 5 -0.25 -28.80 23.14
CA SER A 5 -1.54 -29.51 23.18
C SER A 5 -2.84 -28.67 23.12
N ALA A 6 -3.17 -28.17 21.92
CA ALA A 6 -4.52 -28.33 21.35
C ALA A 6 -4.53 -27.89 19.88
N ARG A 7 -4.52 -28.88 18.95
CA ARG A 7 -4.78 -28.75 17.50
C ARG A 7 -3.72 -28.13 16.58
N VAL A 8 -2.46 -28.55 16.71
CA VAL A 8 -1.52 -28.54 15.56
C VAL A 8 -1.60 -29.92 14.92
N SER A 9 -2.49 -30.12 13.94
CA SER A 9 -2.68 -31.44 13.29
C SER A 9 -2.21 -31.50 11.84
N SER A 10 -1.72 -30.39 11.26
CA SER A 10 -1.27 -30.34 9.87
C SER A 10 0.14 -29.75 9.74
N ARG A 11 0.89 -30.21 8.72
CA ARG A 11 2.22 -29.70 8.36
C ARG A 11 2.19 -28.20 8.01
N GLU A 12 1.09 -27.73 7.43
CA GLU A 12 0.87 -26.30 7.12
C GLU A 12 0.83 -25.43 8.37
N ASP A 13 0.27 -25.92 9.48
CA ASP A 13 0.20 -25.18 10.74
C ASP A 13 1.58 -24.97 11.37
N SER A 14 2.45 -25.98 11.27
CA SER A 14 3.83 -25.88 11.72
C SER A 14 4.62 -24.88 10.87
N GLU A 15 4.43 -24.86 9.55
CA GLU A 15 5.05 -23.88 8.66
C GLU A 15 4.53 -22.45 8.94
N LEU A 16 3.23 -22.29 9.17
CA LEU A 16 2.60 -21.02 9.54
C LEU A 16 3.17 -20.48 10.86
N LEU A 17 3.20 -21.30 11.91
CA LEU A 17 3.76 -20.92 13.21
C LEU A 17 5.26 -20.63 13.12
N SER A 18 6.00 -21.35 12.28
CA SER A 18 7.42 -21.09 12.03
C SER A 18 7.65 -19.76 11.33
N PHE A 19 6.80 -19.41 10.35
CA PHE A 19 6.83 -18.11 9.67
C PHE A 19 6.53 -16.98 10.65
N VAL A 20 5.48 -17.12 11.45
CA VAL A 20 5.10 -16.12 12.46
C VAL A 20 6.23 -15.95 13.49
N LYS A 21 6.80 -17.04 14.01
CA LYS A 21 7.97 -17.00 14.90
C LYS A 21 9.21 -16.37 14.24
N SER A 22 9.45 -16.64 12.95
CA SER A 22 10.60 -16.07 12.22
C SER A 22 10.53 -14.56 12.06
N LEU A 23 9.34 -13.97 12.14
CA LEU A 23 9.11 -12.53 12.11
C LEU A 23 9.11 -11.88 13.51
N GLY A 24 9.45 -12.63 14.57
CA GLY A 24 9.43 -12.13 15.95
C GLY A 24 8.03 -11.87 16.50
N ILE A 25 7.00 -12.49 15.91
CA ILE A 25 5.59 -12.24 16.23
C ILE A 25 5.14 -13.15 17.37
N GLU A 26 4.60 -12.56 18.44
CA GLU A 26 3.90 -13.29 19.49
C GLU A 26 2.50 -13.69 19.04
N VAL A 27 2.18 -14.99 19.17
CA VAL A 27 0.80 -15.50 19.07
C VAL A 27 0.32 -15.72 20.50
N ASN A 28 -0.72 -15.00 20.91
CA ASN A 28 -1.27 -15.09 22.25
C ASN A 28 -2.80 -15.16 22.19
N GLU A 29 -3.39 -15.88 23.14
CA GLU A 29 -4.82 -15.89 23.38
C GLU A 29 -5.09 -14.93 24.55
N LYS A 30 -5.87 -13.87 24.32
CA LYS A 30 -6.49 -13.14 25.43
C LYS A 30 -7.86 -13.77 25.67
N ALA A 31 -7.92 -14.68 26.64
CA ALA A 31 -9.17 -15.15 27.21
C ALA A 31 -9.79 -14.00 28.02
N LEU A 32 -10.58 -13.14 27.38
CA LEU A 32 -11.64 -12.43 28.09
C LEU A 32 -12.79 -13.43 28.27
N PRO A 33 -13.43 -13.49 29.46
CA PRO A 33 -14.22 -14.63 29.91
C PRO A 33 -15.48 -14.98 29.09
N ILE A 34 -15.71 -14.37 27.93
CA ILE A 34 -16.95 -14.49 27.15
C ILE A 34 -16.70 -14.70 25.63
N ILE A 35 -15.57 -14.27 25.05
CA ILE A 35 -15.29 -14.43 23.61
C ILE A 35 -13.77 -14.60 23.42
N GLY A 36 -13.31 -15.80 23.06
CA GLY A 36 -11.90 -16.02 22.70
C GLY A 36 -11.53 -15.15 21.50
N ARG A 37 -10.50 -14.31 21.62
CA ARG A 37 -9.94 -13.53 20.50
C ARG A 37 -8.50 -13.95 20.26
N TYR A 38 -8.24 -14.35 19.03
CA TYR A 38 -6.92 -14.69 18.53
C TYR A 38 -6.28 -13.45 17.94
N TYR A 39 -4.99 -13.24 18.17
CA TYR A 39 -4.26 -12.16 17.53
C TYR A 39 -2.83 -12.53 17.18
N ILE A 40 -2.30 -11.78 16.22
CA ILE A 40 -0.87 -11.69 15.93
C ILE A 40 -0.46 -10.22 15.98
N ARG A 41 0.79 -9.95 16.35
CA ARG A 41 1.32 -8.57 16.37
C ARG A 41 2.57 -8.46 15.51
N ILE A 42 2.54 -7.59 14.52
CA ILE A 42 3.69 -7.26 13.67
C ILE A 42 4.10 -5.83 13.99
N LEU A 43 5.30 -5.66 14.57
CA LEU A 43 5.70 -4.38 15.19
C LEU A 43 4.63 -3.91 16.19
N ASP A 44 4.08 -2.72 16.02
CA ASP A 44 3.03 -2.17 16.89
C ASP A 44 1.60 -2.38 16.33
N VAL A 45 1.44 -3.20 15.29
CA VAL A 45 0.15 -3.45 14.65
C VAL A 45 -0.37 -4.84 15.02
N GLU A 46 -1.45 -4.87 15.79
CA GLU A 46 -2.17 -6.09 16.13
C GLU A 46 -3.19 -6.44 15.04
N TYR A 47 -3.28 -7.70 14.63
CA TYR A 47 -4.29 -8.25 13.73
C TYR A 47 -5.08 -9.29 14.50
N THR A 48 -6.41 -9.25 14.40
CA THR A 48 -7.30 -9.97 15.33
C THR A 48 -8.35 -10.79 14.59
N SER A 49 -8.73 -11.93 15.15
CA SER A 49 -9.87 -12.71 14.71
C SER A 49 -10.62 -13.35 15.88
N GLU A 50 -11.92 -13.61 15.71
CA GLU A 50 -12.76 -14.30 16.68
C GLU A 50 -12.59 -15.83 16.64
N SER A 51 -11.87 -16.34 15.63
CA SER A 51 -11.57 -17.77 15.50
C SER A 51 -10.13 -18.00 15.03
N TRP A 52 -9.59 -19.17 15.35
CA TRP A 52 -8.26 -19.56 14.89
C TRP A 52 -8.19 -19.68 13.35
N ASP A 53 -9.25 -20.18 12.71
CA ASP A 53 -9.30 -20.27 11.25
C ASP A 53 -9.32 -18.90 10.58
N GLY A 54 -10.03 -17.93 11.16
CA GLY A 54 -9.97 -16.54 10.69
C GLY A 54 -8.58 -15.92 10.89
N LEU A 55 -7.88 -16.23 11.99
CA LEU A 55 -6.49 -15.78 12.17
C LEU A 55 -5.54 -16.44 11.15
N ARG A 56 -5.71 -17.74 10.87
CA ARG A 56 -4.96 -18.46 9.83
C ARG A 56 -5.15 -17.81 8.46
N GLU A 57 -6.39 -17.46 8.11
CA GLU A 57 -6.70 -16.77 6.85
C GLU A 57 -5.96 -15.42 6.76
N ILE A 58 -5.97 -14.63 7.85
CA ILE A 58 -5.22 -13.38 7.93
C ILE A 58 -3.72 -13.62 7.69
N ILE A 59 -3.11 -14.60 8.36
CA ILE A 59 -1.68 -14.88 8.19
C ILE A 59 -1.38 -15.32 6.75
N ASN A 60 -2.23 -16.16 6.16
CA ASN A 60 -2.08 -16.60 4.76
C ASN A 60 -2.16 -15.44 3.77
N LYS A 61 -3.11 -14.52 3.97
CA LYS A 61 -3.20 -13.30 3.17
C LYS A 61 -1.97 -12.39 3.37
N LEU A 62 -1.49 -12.22 4.61
CA LEU A 62 -0.26 -11.47 4.90
C LEU A 62 0.97 -12.06 4.21
N ARG A 63 1.11 -13.40 4.17
CA ARG A 63 2.18 -14.09 3.43
C ARG A 63 2.11 -13.82 1.92
N LYS A 64 0.92 -13.57 1.39
CA LYS A 64 0.65 -13.24 -0.01
C LYS A 64 0.39 -11.74 -0.22
N THR A 65 0.86 -10.89 0.69
CA THR A 65 0.90 -9.44 0.50
C THR A 65 2.11 -9.07 -0.35
N TYR A 66 1.87 -8.32 -1.42
CA TYR A 66 2.91 -7.79 -2.30
C TYR A 66 2.99 -6.27 -2.17
N ILE A 67 4.21 -5.74 -2.08
CA ILE A 67 4.49 -4.31 -2.09
C ILE A 67 4.91 -3.91 -3.51
N VAL A 68 4.20 -2.95 -4.10
CA VAL A 68 4.47 -2.37 -5.41
C VAL A 68 5.06 -0.98 -5.20
N MET A 69 6.29 -0.79 -5.65
CA MET A 69 7.06 0.43 -5.47
C MET A 69 7.40 1.04 -6.84
N PRO A 70 6.68 2.08 -7.29
CA PRO A 70 7.11 2.87 -8.44
C PRO A 70 8.35 3.67 -8.06
N ALA A 71 9.37 3.68 -8.93
CA ALA A 71 10.62 4.39 -8.68
C ALA A 71 11.14 5.09 -9.93
N TYR A 72 11.53 6.36 -9.81
CA TYR A 72 12.18 7.12 -10.88
C TYR A 72 13.20 8.12 -10.30
N ASN A 73 14.48 7.82 -10.50
CA ASN A 73 15.60 8.57 -9.94
C ASN A 73 15.53 8.76 -8.41
N GLU A 74 15.51 7.63 -7.70
CA GLU A 74 15.39 7.49 -6.24
C GLU A 74 16.65 6.83 -5.61
N GLU A 75 17.83 6.96 -6.21
CA GLU A 75 19.06 6.29 -5.72
C GLU A 75 19.42 6.63 -4.26
N LYS A 76 18.99 7.80 -3.78
CA LYS A 76 19.31 8.31 -2.44
C LYS A 76 18.46 7.69 -1.34
N THR A 77 17.29 7.17 -1.68
CA THR A 77 16.20 6.82 -0.75
C THR A 77 15.82 5.36 -0.87
N ILE A 78 15.79 4.80 -2.08
CA ILE A 78 15.28 3.45 -2.32
C ILE A 78 15.98 2.36 -1.50
N GLY A 79 17.28 2.50 -1.25
CA GLY A 79 18.05 1.55 -0.45
C GLY A 79 17.53 1.41 0.98
N SER A 80 17.34 2.53 1.68
CA SER A 80 16.87 2.53 3.07
C SER A 80 15.38 2.18 3.18
N VAL A 81 14.58 2.55 2.19
CA VAL A 81 13.16 2.16 2.12
C VAL A 81 13.04 0.64 1.99
N LEU A 82 13.80 0.03 1.07
CA LEU A 82 13.84 -1.42 0.92
C LEU A 82 14.35 -2.12 2.17
N ASP A 83 15.40 -1.61 2.82
CA ASP A 83 15.89 -2.16 4.09
C ASP A 83 14.84 -2.13 5.20
N SER A 84 13.99 -1.10 5.23
CA SER A 84 12.85 -1.04 6.14
C SER A 84 11.83 -2.13 5.82
N LEU A 85 11.35 -2.20 4.57
CA LEU A 85 10.33 -3.16 4.15
C LEU A 85 10.77 -4.61 4.32
N LEU A 86 12.04 -4.91 4.07
CA LEU A 86 12.63 -6.25 4.18
C LEU A 86 12.67 -6.79 5.62
N LYS A 87 12.44 -5.96 6.64
CA LYS A 87 12.26 -6.43 8.03
C LYS A 87 11.00 -7.28 8.20
N VAL A 88 10.01 -7.12 7.34
CA VAL A 88 8.70 -7.78 7.45
C VAL A 88 8.33 -8.57 6.20
N PHE A 89 8.59 -8.00 5.02
CA PHE A 89 8.21 -8.63 3.75
C PHE A 89 9.38 -9.40 3.15
N LYS A 90 9.10 -10.59 2.62
CA LYS A 90 10.10 -11.37 1.88
C LYS A 90 10.53 -10.60 0.61
N PRO A 91 11.78 -10.71 0.16
CA PRO A 91 12.23 -10.06 -1.07
C PRO A 91 11.34 -10.34 -2.30
N ASN A 92 10.87 -11.59 -2.42
CA ASN A 92 9.98 -12.03 -3.52
C ASN A 92 8.58 -11.39 -3.49
N ASN A 93 8.21 -10.71 -2.39
CA ASN A 93 6.94 -10.02 -2.26
C ASN A 93 7.10 -8.51 -2.51
N ILE A 94 8.30 -8.01 -2.77
CA ILE A 94 8.55 -6.60 -3.09
C ILE A 94 8.84 -6.50 -4.59
N ILE A 95 8.10 -5.61 -5.26
CA ILE A 95 8.17 -5.34 -6.69
C ILE A 95 8.51 -3.87 -6.88
N VAL A 96 9.74 -3.61 -7.26
CA VAL A 96 10.17 -2.28 -7.70
C VAL A 96 9.91 -2.16 -9.20
N VAL A 97 9.18 -1.13 -9.59
CA VAL A 97 9.00 -0.75 -10.99
C VAL A 97 9.84 0.48 -11.24
N ASP A 98 11.02 0.26 -11.82
CA ASP A 98 11.96 1.28 -12.24
C ASP A 98 11.50 1.89 -13.57
N ASP A 99 10.99 3.12 -13.51
CA ASP A 99 10.33 3.80 -14.62
C ASP A 99 11.34 4.55 -15.52
N GLY A 100 12.39 3.84 -15.92
CA GLY A 100 13.45 4.36 -16.79
C GLY A 100 14.43 5.31 -16.10
N SER A 101 14.84 5.02 -14.86
CA SER A 101 15.80 5.85 -14.12
C SER A 101 17.14 5.97 -14.85
N LYS A 102 17.80 7.12 -14.68
CA LYS A 102 19.15 7.41 -15.21
C LYS A 102 20.23 7.33 -14.15
N ASP A 103 19.83 7.14 -12.90
CA ASP A 103 20.70 7.03 -11.73
C ASP A 103 20.82 5.56 -11.27
N LYS A 104 21.40 5.32 -10.08
CA LYS A 104 21.62 3.97 -9.56
C LYS A 104 20.39 3.28 -8.97
N THR A 105 19.18 3.84 -9.12
CA THR A 105 17.94 3.30 -8.52
C THR A 105 17.75 1.81 -8.80
N ARG A 106 17.89 1.42 -10.07
CA ARG A 106 17.70 0.04 -10.52
C ARG A 106 18.72 -0.91 -9.91
N GLU A 107 19.99 -0.50 -9.87
CA GLU A 107 21.10 -1.32 -9.38
C GLU A 107 20.98 -1.54 -7.87
N ILE A 108 20.64 -0.48 -7.13
CA ILE A 108 20.40 -0.54 -5.70
C ILE A 108 19.24 -1.49 -5.41
N ALA A 109 18.11 -1.36 -6.12
CA ALA A 109 16.97 -2.25 -5.94
C ALA A 109 17.33 -3.72 -6.21
N LYS A 110 18.02 -4.01 -7.32
CA LYS A 110 18.47 -5.37 -7.65
C LYS A 110 19.40 -5.95 -6.58
N SER A 111 20.29 -5.13 -6.01
CA SER A 111 21.22 -5.58 -4.96
C SER A 111 20.51 -6.06 -3.69
N LYS A 112 19.27 -5.63 -3.45
CA LYS A 112 18.43 -6.06 -2.32
C LYS A 112 17.69 -7.39 -2.57
N GLY A 113 17.83 -7.98 -3.75
CA GLY A 113 17.21 -9.28 -4.09
C GLY A 113 15.70 -9.25 -4.31
N VAL A 114 15.10 -8.06 -4.46
CA VAL A 114 13.68 -7.88 -4.74
C VAL A 114 13.38 -8.04 -6.24
N HIS A 115 12.10 -8.16 -6.61
CA HIS A 115 11.73 -8.13 -8.02
C HIS A 115 11.88 -6.72 -8.58
N VAL A 116 12.58 -6.58 -9.71
CA VAL A 116 12.77 -5.30 -10.40
C VAL A 116 12.27 -5.42 -11.82
N ILE A 117 11.27 -4.63 -12.17
CA ILE A 117 10.73 -4.48 -13.53
C ILE A 117 11.17 -3.10 -14.02
N SER A 118 11.81 -3.03 -15.18
CA SER A 118 12.27 -1.75 -15.74
C SER A 118 11.46 -1.40 -16.99
N HIS A 119 10.95 -0.18 -17.04
CA HIS A 119 10.44 0.39 -18.29
C HIS A 119 11.60 0.95 -19.13
N ILE A 120 11.49 0.80 -20.45
CA ILE A 120 12.49 1.33 -21.40
C ILE A 120 12.38 2.86 -21.51
N ILE A 121 11.16 3.37 -21.39
CA ILE A 121 10.83 4.80 -21.37
C ILE A 121 10.08 5.11 -20.09
N ASN A 122 10.23 6.32 -19.56
CA ASN A 122 9.43 6.78 -18.43
C ASN A 122 7.96 6.85 -18.84
N ARG A 123 7.11 6.06 -18.18
CA ARG A 123 5.66 5.97 -18.39
C ARG A 123 4.87 6.70 -17.31
N GLY A 124 5.54 7.37 -16.38
CA GLY A 124 4.92 8.05 -15.27
C GLY A 124 4.42 7.11 -14.16
N LEU A 125 3.97 7.72 -13.07
CA LEU A 125 3.52 7.03 -11.86
C LEU A 125 2.42 6.00 -12.16
N GLY A 126 1.43 6.35 -12.97
CA GLY A 126 0.33 5.47 -13.32
C GLY A 126 0.77 4.28 -14.17
N GLY A 127 1.65 4.50 -15.14
CA GLY A 127 2.26 3.42 -15.92
C GLY A 127 3.03 2.44 -15.03
N ALA A 128 3.85 2.96 -14.11
CA ALA A 128 4.62 2.14 -13.18
C ALA A 128 3.73 1.35 -12.21
N LEU A 129 2.71 1.99 -11.63
CA LEU A 129 1.73 1.33 -10.76
C LEU A 129 0.95 0.25 -11.50
N GLY A 130 0.50 0.52 -12.73
CA GLY A 130 -0.21 -0.45 -13.57
C GLY A 130 0.60 -1.71 -13.80
N THR A 131 1.87 -1.56 -14.22
CA THR A 131 2.80 -2.67 -14.40
C THR A 131 2.99 -3.47 -13.11
N GLY A 132 3.23 -2.80 -11.99
CA GLY A 132 3.50 -3.46 -10.72
C GLY A 132 2.28 -4.20 -10.16
N ILE A 133 1.09 -3.58 -10.22
CA ILE A 133 -0.18 -4.21 -9.78
C ILE A 133 -0.48 -5.43 -10.64
N TYR A 134 -0.35 -5.32 -11.96
CA TYR A 134 -0.57 -6.44 -12.87
C TYR A 134 0.40 -7.60 -12.56
N TYR A 135 1.68 -7.30 -12.40
CA TYR A 135 2.68 -8.31 -12.04
C TYR A 135 2.38 -8.97 -10.69
N ALA A 136 2.00 -8.20 -9.66
CA ALA A 136 1.61 -8.74 -8.37
C ALA A 136 0.41 -9.71 -8.49
N LEU A 137 -0.61 -9.35 -9.27
CA LEU A 137 -1.77 -10.21 -9.51
C LEU A 137 -1.39 -11.54 -10.17
N MET A 138 -0.48 -11.50 -11.17
CA MET A 138 0.06 -12.70 -11.82
C MET A 138 0.84 -13.60 -10.86
N ARG A 139 1.49 -13.02 -9.84
CA ARG A 139 2.25 -13.74 -8.82
C ARG A 139 1.37 -14.27 -7.67
N GLY A 140 0.05 -14.16 -7.81
CA GLY A 140 -0.91 -14.69 -6.83
C GLY A 140 -1.04 -13.81 -5.58
N ALA A 141 -0.84 -12.50 -5.71
CA ALA A 141 -1.09 -11.56 -4.61
C ALA A 141 -2.55 -11.66 -4.13
N GLU A 142 -2.72 -11.80 -2.81
CA GLU A 142 -4.02 -11.67 -2.12
C GLU A 142 -4.26 -10.24 -1.68
N ILE A 143 -3.19 -9.57 -1.22
CA ILE A 143 -3.16 -8.15 -0.89
C ILE A 143 -2.06 -7.49 -1.71
N ILE A 144 -2.35 -6.31 -2.26
CA ILE A 144 -1.36 -5.47 -2.96
C ILE A 144 -1.27 -4.16 -2.19
N VAL A 145 -0.06 -3.66 -1.99
CA VAL A 145 0.19 -2.39 -1.31
C VAL A 145 1.04 -1.51 -2.20
N THR A 146 0.60 -0.29 -2.48
CA THR A 146 1.44 0.70 -3.17
C THR A 146 2.27 1.45 -2.13
N PHE A 147 3.56 1.65 -2.40
CA PHE A 147 4.48 2.26 -1.47
C PHE A 147 5.53 3.08 -2.22
N ASP A 148 5.58 4.39 -1.99
CA ASP A 148 6.50 5.30 -2.69
C ASP A 148 7.97 5.06 -2.29
N ALA A 149 8.87 5.12 -3.27
CA ALA A 149 10.31 4.88 -3.06
C ALA A 149 11.08 6.09 -2.49
N ASP A 150 10.43 7.23 -2.29
CA ASP A 150 11.04 8.51 -1.89
C ASP A 150 11.28 8.67 -0.37
N GLY A 151 10.84 7.67 0.42
CA GLY A 151 10.98 7.65 1.88
C GLY A 151 9.94 8.46 2.65
N GLN A 152 8.84 8.88 2.03
CA GLN A 152 7.74 9.58 2.73
C GLN A 152 6.82 8.65 3.53
N HIS A 153 6.91 7.34 3.32
CA HIS A 153 6.07 6.35 3.98
C HIS A 153 6.86 5.49 4.97
N LEU A 154 6.18 5.12 6.04
CA LEU A 154 6.72 4.27 7.10
C LEU A 154 6.18 2.84 6.97
N LEU A 155 7.00 1.86 7.36
CA LEU A 155 6.60 0.45 7.38
C LEU A 155 5.41 0.22 8.31
N GLU A 156 5.40 0.86 9.48
CA GLU A 156 4.33 0.75 10.47
C GLU A 156 3.00 1.25 9.91
N ASP A 157 3.03 2.30 9.08
CA ASP A 157 1.83 2.83 8.45
C ASP A 157 1.34 1.91 7.33
N ALA A 158 2.24 1.26 6.58
CA ALA A 158 1.84 0.22 5.63
C ALA A 158 1.11 -0.94 6.33
N LEU A 159 1.61 -1.40 7.49
CA LEU A 159 0.95 -2.44 8.27
C LEU A 159 -0.45 -2.02 8.75
N LYS A 160 -0.62 -0.76 9.20
CA LYS A 160 -1.95 -0.24 9.57
C LYS A 160 -2.90 -0.19 8.37
N VAL A 161 -2.41 0.21 7.20
CA VAL A 161 -3.21 0.31 5.96
C VAL A 161 -3.59 -1.09 5.45
N ILE A 162 -2.74 -2.10 5.61
CA ILE A 162 -3.04 -3.50 5.26
C ILE A 162 -4.15 -4.08 6.15
N LYS A 163 -4.13 -3.78 7.46
CA LYS A 163 -5.04 -4.36 8.47
C LYS A 163 -6.52 -4.41 8.06
N PRO A 164 -7.20 -3.31 7.68
CA PRO A 164 -8.62 -3.38 7.30
C PRO A 164 -8.89 -4.24 6.06
N VAL A 165 -7.92 -4.37 5.15
CA VAL A 165 -8.07 -5.17 3.93
C VAL A 165 -7.91 -6.66 4.25
N VAL A 166 -6.87 -7.00 5.02
CA VAL A 166 -6.59 -8.41 5.35
C VAL A 166 -7.66 -9.02 6.26
N GLU A 167 -8.25 -8.22 7.15
CA GLU A 167 -9.37 -8.58 8.01
C GLU A 167 -10.74 -8.56 7.30
N GLY A 168 -10.78 -8.29 5.98
CA GLY A 168 -12.01 -8.30 5.19
C GLY A 168 -12.97 -7.14 5.48
N ARG A 169 -12.53 -6.10 6.20
CA ARG A 169 -13.34 -4.91 6.53
C ARG A 169 -13.37 -3.89 5.39
N ALA A 170 -12.39 -3.94 4.48
CA ALA A 170 -12.31 -3.07 3.31
C ALA A 170 -11.71 -3.80 2.10
N ASP A 171 -12.04 -3.31 0.91
CA ASP A 171 -11.46 -3.74 -0.36
C ASP A 171 -10.30 -2.82 -0.79
N LEU A 172 -10.38 -1.55 -0.39
CA LEU A 172 -9.34 -0.54 -0.58
C LEU A 172 -9.18 0.26 0.71
N ALA A 173 -7.95 0.29 1.23
CA ALA A 173 -7.57 1.17 2.32
C ALA A 173 -6.57 2.22 1.82
N ILE A 174 -6.83 3.48 2.12
CA ILE A 174 -5.98 4.61 1.74
C ILE A 174 -5.34 5.17 3.01
N GLY A 175 -4.02 5.28 3.04
CA GLY A 175 -3.34 5.97 4.11
C GLY A 175 -3.59 7.47 4.00
N SER A 176 -4.28 8.09 4.97
CA SER A 176 -4.57 9.53 4.95
C SER A 176 -3.67 10.28 5.92
N ARG A 177 -2.88 11.22 5.38
CA ARG A 177 -2.06 12.15 6.18
C ARG A 177 -2.95 13.17 6.91
N PHE A 178 -4.11 13.50 6.33
CA PHE A 178 -5.06 14.47 6.88
C PHE A 178 -5.86 13.93 8.07
N LYS A 179 -5.96 12.60 8.21
CA LYS A 179 -6.52 11.95 9.41
C LYS A 179 -5.46 11.65 10.48
N GLY A 180 -4.19 11.88 10.17
CA GLY A 180 -3.05 11.76 11.10
C GLY A 180 -2.58 13.13 11.60
N ASP A 181 -1.29 13.24 11.92
CA ASP A 181 -0.68 14.51 12.30
C ASP A 181 -0.31 15.34 11.06
N ILE A 182 -1.03 16.44 10.88
CA ILE A 182 -0.85 17.37 9.75
C ILE A 182 0.29 18.37 9.97
N GLY A 183 0.93 18.40 11.14
CA GLY A 183 1.83 19.47 11.58
C GLY A 183 2.96 19.81 10.61
N GLN A 184 3.47 18.84 9.86
CA GLN A 184 4.60 19.03 8.94
C GLN A 184 4.20 19.25 7.46
N MET A 185 2.91 19.16 7.10
CA MET A 185 2.49 19.29 5.71
C MET A 185 2.48 20.77 5.23
N PRO A 186 3.20 21.11 4.14
CA PRO A 186 3.21 22.47 3.60
C PRO A 186 1.81 22.95 3.19
N LEU A 187 1.47 24.20 3.54
CA LEU A 187 0.14 24.79 3.28
C LEU A 187 -0.26 24.73 1.79
N VAL A 188 0.70 24.92 0.87
CA VAL A 188 0.46 24.83 -0.58
C VAL A 188 0.05 23.41 -1.00
N LYS A 189 0.68 22.37 -0.43
CA LYS A 189 0.30 20.97 -0.67
C LYS A 189 -1.09 20.66 -0.08
N ARG A 190 -1.46 21.29 1.04
CA ARG A 190 -2.81 21.16 1.62
C ARG A 190 -3.90 21.68 0.68
N ILE A 191 -3.71 22.88 0.11
CA ILE A 191 -4.68 23.50 -0.81
C ILE A 191 -4.84 22.66 -2.09
N GLY A 192 -3.72 22.22 -2.68
CA GLY A 192 -3.75 21.34 -3.86
C GLY A 192 -4.50 20.04 -3.60
N ASN A 193 -4.29 19.41 -2.44
CA ASN A 193 -5.01 18.20 -2.04
C ASN A 193 -6.51 18.45 -1.84
N ILE A 194 -6.93 19.58 -1.27
CA ILE A 194 -8.36 19.91 -1.11
C ILE A 194 -9.05 20.01 -2.47
N VAL A 195 -8.43 20.67 -3.45
CA VAL A 195 -8.97 20.78 -4.81
C VAL A 195 -9.09 19.40 -5.46
N LEU A 196 -8.03 18.58 -5.40
CA LEU A 196 -8.03 17.25 -5.99
C LEU A 196 -8.97 16.28 -5.26
N ASN A 197 -9.14 16.40 -3.94
CA ASN A 197 -10.11 15.63 -3.16
C ASN A 197 -11.54 16.00 -3.56
N THR A 198 -11.81 17.28 -3.81
CA THR A 198 -13.13 17.75 -4.23
C THR A 198 -13.48 17.20 -5.61
N ILE A 199 -12.53 17.27 -6.55
CA ILE A 199 -12.64 16.67 -7.88
C ILE A 199 -12.87 15.16 -7.75
N THR A 200 -12.01 14.46 -7.01
CA THR A 200 -12.12 13.02 -6.79
C THR A 200 -13.46 12.65 -6.15
N ALA A 201 -13.96 13.45 -5.20
CA ALA A 201 -15.24 13.20 -4.55
C ALA A 201 -16.41 13.29 -5.51
N VAL A 202 -16.39 14.23 -6.45
CA VAL A 202 -17.38 14.35 -7.51
C VAL A 202 -17.33 13.13 -8.43
N PHE A 203 -16.13 12.69 -8.86
CA PHE A 203 -15.99 11.56 -9.79
C PHE A 203 -16.23 10.19 -9.18
N ALA A 204 -15.78 10.00 -7.94
CA ALA A 204 -15.96 8.75 -7.21
C ALA A 204 -17.35 8.66 -6.53
N MET A 205 -18.14 9.75 -6.56
CA MET A 205 -19.33 9.94 -5.70
C MET A 205 -19.03 9.61 -4.22
N ARG A 206 -17.79 9.82 -3.80
CA ARG A 206 -17.29 9.42 -2.49
C ARG A 206 -16.15 10.33 -2.08
N TYR A 207 -16.34 11.02 -0.96
CA TYR A 207 -15.29 11.87 -0.41
C TYR A 207 -14.18 11.03 0.24
N VAL A 208 -12.94 11.35 -0.10
CA VAL A 208 -11.74 10.89 0.58
C VAL A 208 -10.92 12.11 1.01
N THR A 209 -10.32 12.04 2.18
CA THR A 209 -9.51 13.11 2.76
C THR A 209 -8.09 13.20 2.19
N ASP A 210 -7.54 12.14 1.59
CA ASP A 210 -6.22 12.16 0.95
C ASP A 210 -6.21 11.34 -0.35
N SER A 211 -6.82 11.87 -1.41
CA SER A 211 -6.89 11.20 -2.71
C SER A 211 -5.51 10.92 -3.31
N GLN A 212 -4.51 11.73 -2.97
CA GLN A 212 -3.16 11.71 -3.57
C GLN A 212 -2.13 10.92 -2.75
N SER A 213 -2.53 10.22 -1.69
CA SER A 213 -1.59 9.42 -0.89
C SER A 213 -1.08 8.20 -1.66
N GLY A 214 0.24 8.06 -1.83
CA GLY A 214 0.86 6.90 -2.48
C GLY A 214 0.69 5.58 -1.72
N LEU A 215 0.43 5.63 -0.41
CA LEU A 215 0.26 4.46 0.44
C LEU A 215 -1.18 3.95 0.44
N ARG A 216 -1.42 2.84 -0.25
CA ARG A 216 -2.74 2.20 -0.35
C ARG A 216 -2.60 0.69 -0.25
N ALA A 217 -3.62 0.01 0.28
CA ALA A 217 -3.73 -1.45 0.24
C ALA A 217 -5.02 -1.87 -0.47
N PHE A 218 -4.92 -2.91 -1.29
CA PHE A 218 -5.99 -3.43 -2.14
C PHE A 218 -6.19 -4.91 -1.84
N SER A 219 -7.45 -5.35 -1.78
CA SER A 219 -7.75 -6.78 -1.93
C SER A 219 -7.48 -7.20 -3.37
N ARG A 220 -7.16 -8.48 -3.60
CA ARG A 220 -7.03 -9.04 -4.95
C ARG A 220 -8.26 -8.75 -5.82
N ALA A 221 -9.46 -8.89 -5.24
CA ALA A 221 -10.72 -8.62 -5.92
C ALA A 221 -10.88 -7.15 -6.33
N CYS A 222 -10.43 -6.22 -5.49
CA CYS A 222 -10.41 -4.79 -5.79
C CYS A 222 -9.41 -4.48 -6.90
N ALA A 223 -8.16 -4.92 -6.73
CA ALA A 223 -7.07 -4.67 -7.68
C ALA A 223 -7.38 -5.21 -9.08
N SER A 224 -8.05 -6.37 -9.18
CA SER A 224 -8.43 -6.98 -10.47
C SER A 224 -9.51 -6.19 -11.23
N LYS A 225 -10.26 -5.32 -10.54
CA LYS A 225 -11.29 -4.46 -11.16
C LYS A 225 -10.74 -3.12 -11.63
N ILE A 226 -9.61 -2.68 -11.07
CA ILE A 226 -9.02 -1.38 -11.36
C ILE A 226 -8.27 -1.45 -12.69
N LYS A 227 -8.71 -0.68 -13.67
CA LYS A 227 -8.01 -0.50 -14.94
C LYS A 227 -7.36 0.88 -14.95
N ILE A 228 -6.04 0.91 -14.79
CA ILE A 228 -5.27 2.15 -14.88
C ILE A 228 -5.12 2.50 -16.36
N THR A 229 -5.65 3.66 -16.74
CA THR A 229 -5.55 4.20 -18.11
C THR A 229 -4.70 5.45 -18.18
N CYS A 230 -4.51 6.15 -17.06
CA CYS A 230 -3.64 7.30 -17.02
C CYS A 230 -2.20 6.92 -16.62
N ASP A 231 -1.25 7.45 -17.37
CA ASP A 231 0.18 7.19 -17.18
C ASP A 231 0.78 8.11 -16.07
N GLY A 232 0.20 9.29 -15.85
CA GLY A 232 0.71 10.29 -14.90
C GLY A 232 0.10 10.27 -13.49
N TYR A 233 0.26 11.37 -12.76
CA TYR A 233 -0.20 11.52 -11.37
C TYR A 233 -1.72 11.45 -11.17
N ALA A 234 -2.51 11.59 -12.23
CA ALA A 234 -3.97 11.42 -12.20
C ALA A 234 -4.40 10.02 -11.69
N VAL A 235 -3.48 9.05 -11.71
CA VAL A 235 -3.74 7.66 -11.29
C VAL A 235 -4.25 7.54 -9.87
N SER A 236 -3.80 8.44 -9.00
CA SER A 236 -4.25 8.51 -7.61
C SER A 236 -5.77 8.68 -7.52
N SER A 237 -6.35 9.55 -8.36
CA SER A 237 -7.79 9.76 -8.45
C SER A 237 -8.49 8.65 -9.25
N GLU A 238 -7.89 8.20 -10.35
CA GLU A 238 -8.44 7.12 -11.18
C GLU A 238 -8.66 5.84 -10.37
N ILE A 239 -7.70 5.46 -9.53
CA ILE A 239 -7.81 4.30 -8.64
C ILE A 239 -9.07 4.37 -7.77
N ILE A 240 -9.35 5.54 -7.19
CA ILE A 240 -10.49 5.73 -6.28
C ILE A 240 -11.81 5.69 -7.06
N VAL A 241 -11.83 6.29 -8.26
CA VAL A 241 -12.99 6.26 -9.16
C VAL A 241 -13.30 4.84 -9.59
N GLU A 242 -12.30 4.09 -10.06
CA GLU A 242 -12.47 2.71 -10.52
C GLU A 242 -12.84 1.77 -9.36
N ALA A 243 -12.25 1.93 -8.18
CA ALA A 243 -12.65 1.18 -6.98
C ALA A 243 -14.12 1.46 -6.61
N SER A 244 -14.55 2.73 -6.69
CA SER A 244 -15.94 3.12 -6.40
C SER A 244 -16.91 2.57 -7.43
N ARG A 245 -16.58 2.63 -8.72
CA ARG A 245 -17.34 1.99 -9.81
C ARG A 245 -17.44 0.48 -9.62
N GLY A 246 -16.36 -0.15 -9.16
CA GLY A 246 -16.31 -1.57 -8.81
C GLY A 246 -17.06 -1.96 -7.53
N LYS A 247 -17.75 -1.00 -6.89
CA LYS A 247 -18.48 -1.12 -5.61
C LYS A 247 -17.61 -1.63 -4.46
N CYS A 248 -16.32 -1.29 -4.47
CA CYS A 248 -15.38 -1.69 -3.44
C CYS A 248 -15.63 -0.91 -2.14
N LYS A 249 -15.48 -1.57 -0.99
CA LYS A 249 -15.51 -0.90 0.32
C LYS A 249 -14.21 -0.12 0.52
N ILE A 250 -14.29 1.21 0.48
CA ILE A 250 -13.14 2.10 0.65
C ILE A 250 -13.11 2.69 2.07
N VAL A 251 -11.97 2.56 2.75
CA VAL A 251 -11.70 3.16 4.06
C VAL A 251 -10.42 4.00 4.03
N GLU A 252 -10.30 4.91 4.99
CA GLU A 252 -9.07 5.68 5.18
C GLU A 252 -8.46 5.36 6.54
N VAL A 253 -7.15 5.19 6.55
CA VAL A 253 -6.37 4.86 7.75
C VAL A 253 -5.42 6.02 8.04
N PRO A 254 -5.41 6.58 9.25
CA PRO A 254 -4.46 7.63 9.61
C PRO A 254 -3.00 7.17 9.43
N ILE A 255 -2.18 7.98 8.76
CA ILE A 255 -0.74 7.76 8.60
C ILE A 255 0.05 9.02 8.97
N LYS A 256 1.34 8.86 9.30
CA LYS A 256 2.23 9.98 9.57
C LYS A 256 2.69 10.60 8.25
N ALA A 257 2.82 11.93 8.22
CA ALA A 257 3.42 12.63 7.10
C ALA A 257 4.93 12.81 7.36
N VAL A 258 5.77 12.06 6.65
CA VAL A 258 7.23 12.20 6.74
C VAL A 258 7.71 13.09 5.61
N TYR A 259 8.28 14.25 5.95
CA TYR A 259 8.89 15.17 4.99
C TYR A 259 10.39 15.27 5.25
N THR A 260 11.19 15.00 4.22
CA THR A 260 12.65 15.21 4.22
C THR A 260 12.97 16.38 3.30
N GLU A 261 14.15 17.03 3.44
CA GLU A 261 14.55 18.09 2.52
C GLU A 261 14.56 17.63 1.05
N TYR A 262 14.87 16.36 0.81
CA TYR A 262 14.82 15.73 -0.50
C TYR A 262 13.37 15.59 -1.00
N SER A 263 12.47 15.04 -0.18
CA SER A 263 11.09 14.78 -0.56
C SER A 263 10.22 16.04 -0.62
N MET A 264 10.66 17.13 0.02
CA MET A 264 10.05 18.46 -0.08
C MET A 264 10.27 19.13 -1.44
N LYS A 265 11.41 18.85 -2.10
CA LYS A 265 11.72 19.33 -3.46
C LYS A 265 11.02 18.52 -4.54
N LYS A 266 10.47 17.34 -4.20
CA LYS A 266 9.66 16.50 -5.08
C LYS A 266 8.16 16.56 -4.73
N GLY A 267 7.33 16.22 -5.71
CA GLY A 267 5.88 16.26 -5.64
C GLY A 267 5.27 17.23 -6.65
N THR A 268 3.95 17.13 -6.81
CA THR A 268 3.19 17.93 -7.77
C THR A 268 3.29 19.41 -7.45
N ASN A 269 3.85 20.19 -8.37
CA ASN A 269 3.73 21.64 -8.36
C ASN A 269 2.25 22.02 -8.52
N VAL A 270 1.81 23.16 -7.96
CA VAL A 270 0.41 23.64 -8.06
C VAL A 270 -0.09 23.65 -9.50
N MET A 271 0.79 23.99 -10.44
CA MET A 271 0.46 24.02 -11.86
C MET A 271 0.23 22.63 -12.47
N GLU A 272 0.89 21.62 -11.93
CA GLU A 272 0.72 20.22 -12.31
C GLU A 272 -0.57 19.64 -11.71
N GLY A 273 -0.91 20.05 -10.47
CA GLY A 273 -2.21 19.77 -9.85
C GLY A 273 -3.39 20.34 -10.67
N ILE A 274 -3.26 21.55 -11.19
CA ILE A 274 -4.26 22.16 -12.09
C ILE A 274 -4.33 21.44 -13.44
N LYS A 275 -3.19 21.02 -14.02
CA LYS A 275 -3.19 20.21 -15.25
C LYS A 275 -3.86 18.85 -15.05
N ILE A 276 -3.63 18.19 -13.91
CA ILE A 276 -4.29 16.93 -13.54
C ILE A 276 -5.79 17.14 -13.42
N ALA A 277 -6.23 18.21 -12.74
CA ALA A 277 -7.63 18.58 -12.64
C ALA A 277 -8.28 18.80 -14.02
N ILE A 278 -7.62 19.53 -14.92
CA ILE A 278 -8.11 19.79 -16.27
C ILE A 278 -8.15 18.49 -17.11
N ASN A 279 -7.11 17.65 -17.04
CA ASN A 279 -7.09 16.39 -17.79
C ASN A 279 -8.18 15.42 -17.30
N LEU A 280 -8.36 15.30 -15.99
CA LEU A 280 -9.48 14.54 -15.42
C LEU A 280 -10.82 15.10 -15.88
N LEU A 281 -10.96 16.42 -15.97
CA LEU A 281 -12.17 17.06 -16.50
C LEU A 281 -12.39 16.77 -17.99
N LEU A 282 -11.34 16.82 -18.81
CA LEU A 282 -11.42 16.57 -20.24
C LEU A 282 -11.71 15.10 -20.58
N ASP A 283 -11.21 14.15 -19.79
CA ASP A 283 -11.51 12.73 -19.97
C ASP A 283 -12.99 12.39 -19.70
N ILE A 284 -13.72 13.20 -18.93
CA ILE A 284 -15.18 13.08 -18.77
C ILE A 284 -15.90 13.34 -20.08
N PHE A 285 -15.47 14.36 -20.82
CA PHE A 285 -16.11 14.77 -22.07
C PHE A 285 -15.72 13.87 -23.25
N ARG A 286 -14.76 12.97 -23.06
CA ARG A 286 -14.30 12.00 -24.07
C ARG A 286 -14.89 10.60 -23.89
N ARG A 287 -15.63 10.34 -22.82
CA ARG A 287 -16.38 9.10 -22.59
C ARG A 287 -17.87 9.33 -22.76
#